data_AF-A0A1I4BHY0-F1
#
_entry.id   AF-A0A1I4BHY0-F1
#
_cell.length_a   1.000
_cell.length_b   1.000
_cell.length_c   1.000
_cell.angle_alpha   90.00
_cell.angle_beta   90.00
_cell.angle_gamma   90.00
#
_symmetry.space_group_name_H-M   'P 1'
#
loop_
_entity.id
_entity.type
_entity.pdbx_description
1 polymer ?
#
loop_
_entity_poly.entity_id
_entity_poly.type
_entity_poly.pdbx_seq_one_letter_code
_entity_poly.pdbx_strand_id
1 'polypeptide(L)' 'MRALVDIDESQILELDRLARKQKQSRAALIREAVADYLGKQAQETTESAFGLWGKRKVDGLAYQEKIRGEW' A
#
# COMPACT_ATOMS: atom_id res chain seq x y z
N MET A 1 1.90 11.94 15.17
CA MET A 1 0.46 12.25 15.08
C MET A 1 -0.33 11.26 15.92
N ARG A 2 -1.48 11.63 16.50
CA ARG A 2 -2.36 10.74 17.26
C ARG A 2 -3.70 10.65 16.53
N ALA A 3 -4.31 9.46 16.52
CA ALA A 3 -5.65 9.21 16.01
C ALA A 3 -6.47 8.48 17.08
N LEU A 4 -7.78 8.75 17.12
CA LEU A 4 -8.76 7.99 17.89
C LEU A 4 -9.42 6.99 16.93
N VAL A 5 -9.52 5.74 17.35
CA VAL A 5 -10.09 4.65 16.55
C VAL A 5 -10.94 3.80 17.49
N ASP A 6 -12.16 3.49 17.06
CA ASP A 6 -13.04 2.57 17.78
C ASP A 6 -12.66 1.13 17.44
N ILE A 7 -12.47 0.32 18.48
CA ILE A 7 -12.06 -1.08 18.38
C ILE A 7 -12.86 -1.86 19.43
N ASP A 8 -13.41 -3.00 19.04
CA ASP A 8 -14.18 -3.83 19.96
C ASP A 8 -13.31 -4.36 21.11
N GLU A 9 -13.89 -4.51 22.30
CA GLU A 9 -13.17 -4.96 23.49
C GLU A 9 -12.54 -6.35 23.32
N SER A 10 -13.21 -7.23 22.57
CA SER A 10 -12.69 -8.56 22.22
C SER A 10 -11.41 -8.47 21.37
N GLN A 11 -11.35 -7.53 20.43
CA GLN A 11 -10.17 -7.30 19.60
C GLN A 11 -9.02 -6.71 20.40
N ILE A 12 -9.31 -5.81 21.36
CA ILE A 12 -8.29 -5.28 22.28
C ILE A 12 -7.65 -6.40 23.09
N LEU A 13 -8.44 -7.35 23.59
CA LEU A 13 -7.93 -8.50 24.36
C LEU A 13 -7.00 -9.37 23.52
N GLU A 14 -7.37 -9.63 22.26
CA GLU A 14 -6.52 -10.40 21.33
C GLU A 14 -5.22 -9.65 20.99
N LEU A 15 -5.29 -8.33 20.78
CA LEU A 15 -4.11 -7.50 20.55
C LEU A 15 -3.16 -7.54 21.76
N ASP A 16 -3.68 -7.52 22.99
CA ASP A 16 -2.86 -7.62 24.20
C ASP A 16 -2.18 -8.98 24.34
N ARG A 17 -2.90 -10.07 24.03
CA ARG A 17 -2.34 -11.44 23.99
C ARG A 17 -1.21 -11.52 22.96
N LEU A 18 -1.44 -10.98 21.77
CA LEU A 18 -0.47 -10.99 20.68
C LEU A 18 0.78 -10.16 21.02
N ALA A 19 0.58 -8.96 21.59
CA ALA A 19 1.66 -8.07 22.01
C ALA A 19 2.56 -8.73 23.07
N ARG A 20 1.97 -9.42 24.06
CA ARG A 20 2.71 -10.20 25.07
C ARG A 20 3.51 -11.34 24.44
N LYS A 21 2.90 -12.10 23.52
CA LYS A 21 3.56 -13.21 22.81
C LYS A 21 4.78 -12.71 22.03
N GLN A 22 4.67 -11.55 21.40
CA GLN A 22 5.74 -10.93 20.62
C GLN A 22 6.70 -10.06 21.45
N LYS A 23 6.49 -9.95 22.76
CA LYS A 23 7.29 -9.11 23.68
C LYS A 23 7.41 -7.66 23.24
N GLN A 24 6.33 -7.11 22.67
CA GLN A 24 6.26 -5.70 22.29
C GLN A 24 5.03 -5.00 22.87
N SER A 25 5.02 -3.67 22.86
CA SER A 25 3.85 -2.91 23.30
C SER A 25 2.69 -3.03 22.29
N ARG A 26 1.44 -3.00 22.74
CA ARG A 26 0.26 -2.97 21.86
C ARG A 26 0.35 -1.83 20.83
N ALA A 27 0.83 -0.66 21.23
CA ALA A 27 0.98 0.47 20.32
C ALA A 27 2.03 0.24 19.23
N ALA A 28 3.12 -0.49 19.52
CA ALA A 28 4.11 -0.86 18.51
C ALA A 28 3.52 -1.84 17.50
N LEU A 29 2.81 -2.85 18.00
CA LEU A 29 2.12 -3.85 17.18
C LEU A 29 1.09 -3.24 16.24
N ILE A 30 0.30 -2.26 16.73
CA ILE A 30 -0.67 -1.54 15.89
C ILE A 30 0.05 -0.73 14.80
N ARG A 31 1.17 -0.06 15.12
CA ARG A 31 1.94 0.69 14.10
C ARG A 31 2.51 -0.21 13.03
N GLU A 32 3.04 -1.37 13.42
CA GLU A 32 3.52 -2.41 12.50
C GLU A 32 2.40 -2.88 11.58
N ALA A 33 1.24 -3.26 12.15
CA ALA A 33 0.09 -3.69 11.37
C ALA A 33 -0.40 -2.63 10.36
N VAL A 34 -0.41 -1.35 10.75
CA VAL A 34 -0.77 -0.24 9.85
C VAL A 34 0.25 -0.09 8.73
N ALA A 35 1.55 -0.16 9.03
CA ALA A 35 2.61 -0.07 8.03
C ALA A 35 2.52 -1.23 7.02
N ASP A 36 2.32 -2.46 7.50
CA ASP A 36 2.19 -3.65 6.67
C ASP A 36 0.96 -3.58 5.76
N TYR A 37 -0.18 -3.11 6.29
CA TYR A 37 -1.40 -2.95 5.50
C TYR A 37 -1.21 -1.93 4.37
N LEU A 38 -0.61 -0.77 4.68
CA LEU A 38 -0.32 0.25 3.67
C LEU A 38 0.71 -0.23 2.63
N GLY A 39 1.72 -0.99 3.04
CA GLY A 39 2.70 -1.59 2.14
C GLY A 39 2.06 -2.54 1.12
N LYS A 40 1.16 -3.40 1.58
CA LYS A 40 0.40 -4.32 0.70
C LYS A 40 -0.46 -3.56 -0.32
N GLN A 41 -1.15 -2.52 0.12
CA GLN A 41 -2.00 -1.71 -0.76
C GLN A 41 -1.18 -0.90 -1.78
N ALA A 42 0.00 -0.41 -1.39
CA ALA A 42 0.91 0.27 -2.30
C ALA A 42 1.44 -0.68 -3.39
N GLN A 43 1.72 -1.94 -3.05
CA GLN A 43 2.15 -2.94 -4.02
C GLN A 43 1.04 -3.29 -5.03
N GLU A 44 -0.19 -3.53 -4.57
CA GLU A 44 -1.35 -3.75 -5.46
C GLU A 44 -1.58 -2.56 -6.41
N THR A 45 -1.40 -1.34 -5.90
CA THR A 45 -1.49 -0.10 -6.70
C THR A 45 -0.35 -0.01 -7.73
N THR A 46 0.86 -0.47 -7.37
CA THR A 46 2.02 -0.45 -8.27
C THR A 46 1.90 -1.48 -9.38
N GLU A 47 1.46 -2.70 -9.06
CA GLU A 47 1.16 -3.74 -10.06
C GLU A 47 0.09 -3.27 -11.06
N SER A 48 -0.91 -2.51 -10.59
CA SER A 48 -1.90 -1.87 -11.47
C SER A 48 -1.37 -0.63 -12.21
N ALA A 49 -0.41 0.12 -11.65
CA ALA A 49 0.23 1.26 -12.30
C ALA A 49 1.12 0.86 -13.49
N PHE A 50 1.88 -0.23 -13.39
CA PHE A 50 2.61 -0.78 -14.55
C PHE A 50 1.66 -1.30 -15.64
N GLY A 51 0.49 -1.82 -15.26
CA GLY A 51 -0.57 -2.22 -16.20
C GLY A 51 -1.26 -1.05 -16.93
N LEU A 52 -1.20 0.17 -16.37
CA LEU A 52 -1.81 1.36 -16.97
C LEU A 52 -1.05 1.84 -18.23
N TRP A 53 0.27 1.67 -18.28
CA TRP A 53 1.05 1.89 -19.51
C TRP A 53 0.77 0.82 -20.57
N GLY A 54 0.56 -0.44 -20.17
CA GLY A 54 0.19 -1.52 -21.10
C GLY A 54 -1.19 -1.33 -21.76
N LYS A 55 -2.12 -0.60 -21.13
CA LYS A 55 -3.45 -0.29 -21.70
C LYS A 55 -3.42 0.84 -22.73
N ARG A 56 -2.39 1.67 -22.76
CA ARG A 56 -2.13 2.56 -23.89
C ARG A 56 -1.41 1.76 -24.97
N LYS A 57 -2.16 1.25 -25.95
CA LYS A 57 -1.60 0.77 -27.24
C LYS A 57 -1.08 1.96 -28.05
N VAL A 58 -0.18 2.74 -27.48
CA VAL A 58 0.58 3.72 -28.25
C VAL A 58 1.85 3.01 -28.65
N ASP A 59 1.95 2.69 -29.94
CA ASP A 59 3.20 2.21 -30.51
C ASP A 59 4.26 3.31 -30.27
N GLY A 60 5.26 2.99 -29.45
CA GLY A 60 6.31 3.93 -29.07
C GLY A 60 7.11 4.43 -30.26
N LEU A 61 7.24 3.62 -31.31
CA LEU A 61 7.94 3.99 -32.54
C LEU A 61 7.10 4.99 -33.35
N ALA A 62 5.81 4.70 -33.55
CA ALA A 62 4.89 5.60 -34.25
C ALA A 62 4.73 6.95 -33.53
N TYR A 63 4.75 6.95 -32.19
CA TYR A 63 4.71 8.17 -31.39
C TYR A 63 6.00 9.01 -31.56
N GLN A 64 7.15 8.35 -31.56
CA GLN A 64 8.44 9.02 -31.77
C GLN A 64 8.57 9.60 -33.19
N GLU A 65 8.13 8.86 -34.21
CA GLU A 65 8.11 9.31 -35.61
C GLU A 65 7.20 10.52 -35.79
N LYS A 66 6.01 10.52 -35.16
CA LYS A 66 5.09 11.65 -35.18
C LYS A 66 5.73 12.92 -34.61
N ILE A 67 6.34 12.85 -33.43
CA ILE A 67 6.98 14.04 -32.81
C ILE A 67 8.18 14.51 -33.63
N ARG A 68 8.96 13.60 -34.22
CA ARG A 68 10.10 13.96 -35.08
C ARG A 68 9.69 14.58 -36.42
N GLY A 69 8.51 14.26 -36.94
CA GLY A 69 7.97 14.88 -38.14
C GLY A 69 7.37 16.28 -37.92
N GLU A 70 7.24 16.71 -36.66
CA GLU A 70 6.74 18.05 -36.29
C GLU A 70 7.88 19.08 -36.14
N TRP A 71 9.14 18.71 -36.39
CA TRP A 71 10.33 19.56 -36.30
C TRP A 71 11.03 19.71 -37.65
#